data_AF-A0A379GBG0-F1
#
_entry.id   AF-A0A379GBG0-F1
#
_cell.length_a   1.000
_cell.length_b   1.000
_cell.length_c   1.000
_cell.angle_alpha   90.00
_cell.angle_beta   90.00
_cell.angle_gamma   90.00
#
_symmetry.space_group_name_H-M   'P 1'
#
loop_
_entity.id
_entity.type
_entity.pdbx_description
1 polymer ?
#
loop_
_entity_poly.entity_id
_entity_poly.type
_entity_poly.pdbx_seq_one_letter_code
_entity_poly.pdbx_strand_id
1 'polypeptide(L)'
;MTYLLALKATLPHVISYNGGDSQEVQSSSGIIVSTGLGSTGWFQSILAGAMAITGKASHPLLQGFSWSDKKLQFSVREPFPSRTTGTALTFGTIEPDSPLQLGSLMPENGVIFSDGIEEDYLHFNAGCIVQINIADRQGQLIAPKGRQPI
;
A
#
# COMPACT_ATOMS: atom_id res chain seq x y z
N MET A 1 2.06 -8.90 14.58
CA MET A 1 2.69 -7.61 14.27
C MET A 1 2.04 -7.11 13.01
N THR A 2 1.37 -5.96 13.14
CA THR A 2 0.80 -5.19 12.03
C THR A 2 1.94 -4.77 11.13
N TYR A 3 1.77 -4.80 9.82
CA TYR A 3 2.68 -4.08 8.93
C TYR A 3 1.81 -3.16 8.08
N LEU A 4 1.74 -1.88 8.44
CA LEU A 4 1.45 -0.85 7.45
C LEU A 4 2.76 -0.62 6.71
N LEU A 5 2.89 -1.11 5.49
CA LEU A 5 4.08 -0.84 4.69
C LEU A 5 3.88 0.50 4.00
N ALA A 6 4.74 1.46 4.31
CA ALA A 6 4.83 2.69 3.56
C ALA A 6 6.11 2.66 2.75
N LEU A 7 5.94 2.64 1.45
CA LEU A 7 7.02 2.74 0.51
C LEU A 7 7.08 4.20 0.06
N LYS A 8 8.09 4.93 0.52
CA LYS A 8 8.34 6.30 0.06
C LYS A 8 9.21 6.20 -1.19
N ALA A 9 8.54 5.97 -2.31
CA ALA A 9 9.11 6.17 -3.63
C ALA A 9 8.65 7.54 -4.11
N THR A 10 9.39 8.59 -3.77
CA THR A 10 9.30 9.85 -4.51
C THR A 10 10.18 9.67 -5.74
N LEU A 11 9.67 9.74 -6.97
CA LEU A 11 10.32 9.45 -8.27
C LEU A 11 10.09 8.00 -8.81
N PRO A 12 10.58 7.63 -10.03
CA PRO A 12 9.92 6.60 -10.82
C PRO A 12 10.11 5.19 -10.28
N HIS A 13 9.09 4.36 -10.50
CA HIS A 13 9.09 2.94 -10.19
C HIS A 13 8.22 2.20 -11.20
N VAL A 14 8.40 0.89 -11.26
CA VAL A 14 7.53 -0.01 -12.02
C VAL A 14 6.63 -0.74 -11.04
N ILE A 15 5.32 -0.66 -11.26
CA ILE A 15 4.34 -1.46 -10.53
C ILE A 15 3.87 -2.60 -11.41
N SER A 16 3.89 -3.82 -10.87
CA SER A 16 3.34 -5.02 -11.52
C SER A 16 2.33 -5.67 -10.59
N TYR A 17 1.13 -5.93 -11.10
CA TYR A 17 -0.04 -6.37 -10.35
C TYR A 17 -0.74 -7.54 -11.03
N ASN A 18 -1.55 -8.31 -10.28
CA ASN A 18 -2.21 -9.54 -10.74
C ASN A 18 -1.24 -10.57 -11.34
N GLY A 19 -0.16 -10.91 -10.62
CA GLY A 19 0.81 -11.90 -11.12
C GLY A 19 1.66 -11.41 -12.31
N GLY A 20 1.64 -10.11 -12.61
CA GLY A 20 2.42 -9.50 -13.69
C GLY A 20 1.63 -9.21 -14.97
N ASP A 21 0.35 -9.58 -15.02
CA ASP A 21 -0.52 -9.32 -16.18
C ASP A 21 -0.71 -7.83 -16.47
N SER A 22 -0.68 -7.02 -15.42
CA SER A 22 -0.77 -5.56 -15.51
C SER A 22 0.52 -4.95 -14.99
N GLN A 23 1.23 -4.21 -15.84
CA GLN A 23 2.43 -3.48 -15.48
C GLN A 23 2.34 -2.02 -15.94
N GLU A 24 2.84 -1.11 -15.12
CA GLU A 24 2.85 0.32 -15.40
C GLU A 24 4.12 0.96 -14.84
N VAL A 25 4.75 1.85 -15.61
CA VAL A 25 5.78 2.76 -15.10
C VAL A 25 5.08 3.96 -14.47
N GLN A 26 5.39 4.27 -13.22
CA GLN A 26 4.77 5.35 -12.47
C GLN A 26 5.79 6.34 -11.93
N SER A 27 5.32 7.56 -11.69
CA SER A 27 6.00 8.56 -10.88
C SER A 27 5.00 9.07 -9.86
N SER A 28 5.34 9.00 -8.58
CA SER A 28 4.46 9.36 -7.47
C SER A 28 5.29 9.76 -6.25
N SER A 29 4.62 10.06 -5.14
CA SER A 29 5.29 10.32 -3.85
C SER A 29 5.47 9.05 -3.00
N GLY A 30 4.88 7.93 -3.42
CA GLY A 30 5.04 6.63 -2.78
C GLY A 30 3.80 5.75 -2.88
N ILE A 31 3.85 4.60 -2.20
CA ILE A 31 2.77 3.62 -2.10
C ILE A 31 2.53 3.30 -0.63
N ILE A 32 1.28 3.34 -0.21
CA ILE A 32 0.85 2.82 1.09
C ILE A 32 0.21 1.46 0.86
N VAL A 33 0.64 0.45 1.62
CA VAL A 33 0.02 -0.87 1.70
C VAL A 33 -0.44 -1.11 3.12
N SER A 34 -1.73 -1.41 3.27
CA SER A 34 -2.37 -1.56 4.58
C SER A 34 -2.93 -2.97 4.78
N THR A 35 -2.76 -3.48 5.99
CA THR A 35 -3.46 -4.67 6.52
C THR A 35 -4.84 -4.29 7.06
N GLY A 36 -5.71 -5.25 7.38
CA GLY A 36 -6.99 -4.95 8.04
C GLY A 36 -6.81 -4.18 9.35
N LEU A 37 -5.85 -4.59 10.18
CA LEU A 37 -5.49 -3.90 11.42
C LEU A 37 -4.92 -2.49 11.18
N GLY A 38 -4.12 -2.29 10.13
CA GLY A 38 -3.59 -0.98 9.74
C GLY A 38 -4.56 -0.11 8.93
N SER A 39 -5.74 -0.63 8.57
CA SER A 39 -6.65 0.00 7.61
C SER A 39 -7.27 1.29 8.12
N THR A 40 -7.23 1.54 9.42
CA THR A 40 -7.65 2.80 10.06
C THR A 40 -6.54 3.85 10.19
N GLY A 41 -5.32 3.55 9.73
CA GLY A 41 -4.17 4.47 9.73
C GLY A 41 -4.10 5.36 8.49
N TRP A 42 -2.91 5.52 7.89
CA TRP A 42 -2.70 6.38 6.71
C TRP A 42 -3.59 6.08 5.52
N PHE A 43 -4.05 4.82 5.38
CA PHE A 43 -5.03 4.44 4.38
C PHE A 43 -6.34 5.25 4.49
N GLN A 44 -6.84 5.51 5.71
CA GLN A 44 -8.01 6.38 5.90
C GLN A 44 -7.74 7.82 5.54
N SER A 45 -6.54 8.34 5.79
CA SER A 45 -6.18 9.71 5.38
C SER A 45 -6.24 9.87 3.86
N ILE A 46 -5.78 8.86 3.11
CA ILE A 46 -5.87 8.84 1.65
C ILE A 46 -7.32 8.80 1.19
N LEU A 47 -8.13 7.89 1.76
CA LEU A 47 -9.55 7.80 1.42
C LEU A 47 -10.29 9.10 1.74
N ALA A 48 -10.07 9.69 2.92
CA ALA A 48 -10.68 10.97 3.31
C ALA A 48 -10.38 12.08 2.30
N GLY A 49 -9.13 12.20 1.84
CA GLY A 49 -8.74 13.13 0.79
C GLY A 49 -9.46 12.84 -0.54
N ALA A 50 -9.51 11.57 -0.96
CA ALA A 50 -10.21 11.16 -2.17
C ALA A 50 -11.73 11.42 -2.10
N MET A 51 -12.37 11.23 -0.94
CA MET A 51 -13.78 11.55 -0.74
C MET A 51 -14.04 13.05 -0.88
N ALA A 52 -13.17 13.89 -0.29
CA ALA A 52 -13.27 15.34 -0.41
C ALA A 52 -13.13 15.83 -1.86
N ILE A 53 -12.19 15.24 -2.62
CA ILE A 53 -11.97 15.57 -4.04
C ILE A 53 -13.16 15.12 -4.91
N THR A 54 -13.66 13.91 -4.68
CA THR A 54 -14.73 13.34 -5.52
C THR A 54 -16.13 13.80 -5.13
N GLY A 55 -16.30 14.43 -3.95
CA GLY A 55 -17.60 14.82 -3.40
C GLY A 55 -18.50 13.64 -3.02
N LYS A 56 -17.97 12.41 -3.00
CA LYS A 56 -18.73 11.22 -2.62
C LYS A 56 -18.91 11.19 -1.10
N ALA A 57 -20.05 10.65 -0.65
CA ALA A 57 -20.35 10.50 0.77
C ALA A 57 -19.88 9.16 1.36
N SER A 58 -19.67 8.14 0.51
CA SER A 58 -19.32 6.80 0.96
C SER A 58 -18.37 6.07 0.00
N HIS A 59 -17.55 5.19 0.58
CA HIS A 59 -16.74 4.20 -0.11
C HIS A 59 -16.71 2.93 0.76
N PRO A 60 -16.70 1.70 0.20
CA PRO A 60 -16.79 0.46 0.98
C PRO A 60 -15.71 0.29 2.06
N LEU A 61 -14.58 0.96 1.90
CA LEU A 61 -13.42 0.87 2.79
C LEU A 61 -13.24 2.06 3.75
N LEU A 62 -14.22 2.98 3.85
CA LEU A 62 -14.13 4.16 4.74
C LEU A 62 -14.06 3.84 6.23
N GLN A 63 -14.43 2.64 6.63
CA GLN A 63 -14.31 2.20 8.03
C GLN A 63 -13.13 1.23 8.20
N GLY A 64 -12.26 1.13 7.20
CA GLY A 64 -11.27 0.09 7.11
C GLY A 64 -11.87 -1.20 6.58
N PHE A 65 -11.18 -2.30 6.85
CA PHE A 65 -11.62 -3.65 6.55
C PHE A 65 -11.12 -4.62 7.62
N SER A 66 -11.72 -5.79 7.68
CA SER A 66 -11.57 -6.67 8.84
C SER A 66 -10.13 -7.09 9.07
N TRP A 67 -9.72 -7.12 10.34
CA TRP A 67 -8.40 -7.61 10.74
C TRP A 67 -8.14 -9.07 10.33
N SER A 68 -9.21 -9.87 10.17
CA SER A 68 -9.12 -11.28 9.78
C SER A 68 -9.11 -11.49 8.26
N ASP A 69 -9.33 -10.44 7.46
CA ASP A 69 -9.29 -10.55 6.01
C ASP A 69 -7.88 -10.94 5.54
N LYS A 70 -7.79 -11.95 4.69
CA LYS A 70 -6.52 -12.39 4.06
C LYS A 70 -6.20 -11.56 2.82
N LYS A 71 -6.23 -10.24 2.96
CA LYS A 71 -5.93 -9.28 1.88
C LYS A 71 -5.20 -8.06 2.41
N LEU A 72 -4.49 -7.36 1.53
CA LEU A 72 -4.00 -6.01 1.78
C LEU A 72 -4.67 -5.04 0.81
N GLN A 73 -4.68 -3.76 1.16
CA GLN A 73 -5.05 -2.71 0.22
C GLN A 73 -3.83 -1.83 -0.06
N PHE A 74 -3.53 -1.59 -1.33
CA PHE A 74 -2.53 -0.61 -1.73
C PHE A 74 -3.18 0.64 -2.32
N SER A 75 -2.52 1.78 -2.09
CA SER A 75 -2.84 3.04 -2.75
C SER A 75 -1.56 3.78 -3.08
N VAL A 76 -1.44 4.23 -4.32
CA VAL A 76 -0.40 5.14 -4.77
C VAL A 76 -0.73 6.54 -4.26
N ARG A 77 0.27 7.23 -3.72
CA ARG A 77 0.16 8.60 -3.24
C ARG A 77 0.64 9.58 -4.30
N GLU A 78 -0.19 10.58 -4.59
CA GLU A 78 0.16 11.66 -5.51
C GLU A 78 0.66 11.14 -6.87
N PRO A 79 -0.06 10.21 -7.54
CA PRO A 79 0.34 9.69 -8.84
C PRO A 79 0.37 10.82 -9.89
N PHE A 80 1.44 10.89 -10.67
CA PHE A 80 1.66 11.94 -11.67
C PHE A 80 1.55 11.40 -13.10
N PRO A 81 0.51 11.79 -13.87
CA PRO A 81 0.38 11.39 -15.27
C PRO A 81 1.36 12.16 -16.16
N SER A 82 2.03 11.46 -17.08
CA SER A 82 2.93 12.10 -18.06
C SER A 82 2.94 11.34 -19.38
N ARG A 83 3.81 11.73 -20.31
CA ARG A 83 4.01 11.02 -21.59
C ARG A 83 4.62 9.63 -21.41
N THR A 84 5.30 9.38 -20.28
CA THR A 84 6.07 8.16 -20.02
C THR A 84 5.63 7.45 -18.74
N THR A 85 4.68 8.00 -17.98
CA THR A 85 4.17 7.43 -16.73
C THR A 85 2.66 7.33 -16.77
N GLY A 86 2.14 6.21 -16.28
CA GLY A 86 0.72 5.97 -16.16
C GLY A 86 0.17 6.19 -14.75
N THR A 87 -1.15 6.08 -14.63
CA THR A 87 -1.89 6.20 -13.37
C THR A 87 -3.08 5.23 -13.31
N ALA A 88 -3.04 4.14 -14.09
CA ALA A 88 -4.10 3.14 -14.12
C ALA A 88 -4.04 2.22 -12.88
N LEU A 89 -2.83 1.94 -12.38
CA LEU A 89 -2.61 1.05 -11.22
C LEU A 89 -2.38 1.86 -9.93
N THR A 90 -3.36 2.67 -9.53
CA THR A 90 -3.22 3.59 -8.37
C THR A 90 -3.88 3.12 -7.09
N PHE A 91 -4.74 2.11 -7.17
CA PHE A 91 -5.47 1.55 -6.04
C PHE A 91 -5.86 0.10 -6.34
N GLY A 92 -5.69 -0.81 -5.38
CA GLY A 92 -6.04 -2.22 -5.58
C GLY A 92 -5.82 -3.10 -4.36
N THR A 93 -6.23 -4.36 -4.48
CA THR A 93 -6.23 -5.35 -3.41
C THR A 93 -5.16 -6.40 -3.65
N ILE A 94 -4.28 -6.64 -2.67
CA ILE A 94 -3.29 -7.71 -2.76
C ILE A 94 -3.89 -8.95 -2.11
N GLU A 95 -4.07 -10.02 -2.89
CA GLU A 95 -4.56 -11.31 -2.40
C GLU A 95 -3.43 -12.35 -2.37
N PRO A 96 -3.61 -13.52 -1.71
CA PRO A 96 -2.54 -14.51 -1.57
C PRO A 96 -1.95 -15.04 -2.88
N ASP A 97 -2.76 -15.09 -3.94
CA ASP A 97 -2.40 -15.56 -5.28
C ASP A 97 -2.01 -14.44 -6.24
N SER A 98 -2.14 -13.18 -5.82
CA SER A 98 -1.91 -11.98 -6.63
C SER A 98 -1.03 -10.96 -5.87
N PRO A 99 0.26 -11.29 -5.63
CA PRO A 99 1.16 -10.39 -4.93
C PRO A 99 1.42 -9.11 -5.73
N LEU A 100 1.71 -8.02 -5.02
CA LEU A 100 2.16 -6.78 -5.62
C LEU A 100 3.68 -6.81 -5.76
N GLN A 101 4.19 -6.52 -6.96
CA GLN A 101 5.62 -6.38 -7.19
C GLN A 101 5.94 -4.94 -7.58
N LEU A 102 7.00 -4.40 -6.98
CA LEU A 102 7.51 -3.07 -7.27
C LEU A 102 8.98 -3.16 -7.64
N GLY A 103 9.36 -2.54 -8.74
CA GLY A 103 10.74 -2.34 -9.15
C GLY A 103 11.12 -0.87 -8.99
N SER A 104 12.21 -0.58 -8.27
CA SER A 104 12.67 0.79 -8.11
C SER A 104 13.46 1.26 -9.34
N LEU A 105 13.16 2.47 -9.81
CA LEU A 105 14.01 3.19 -10.77
C LEU A 105 14.71 4.40 -10.10
N MET A 106 14.70 4.44 -8.77
CA MET A 106 15.28 5.50 -7.94
C MET A 106 16.80 5.39 -7.91
N PRO A 107 17.58 6.39 -8.34
CA PRO A 107 19.05 6.29 -8.21
C PRO A 107 19.50 6.15 -6.75
N GLU A 108 18.84 6.88 -5.84
CA GLU A 108 19.17 6.96 -4.41
C GLU A 108 17.95 7.35 -3.57
N ASN A 109 18.05 7.23 -2.25
CA ASN A 109 17.02 7.62 -1.28
C ASN A 109 15.66 6.93 -1.42
N GLY A 110 15.56 5.85 -2.19
CA GLY A 110 14.39 4.99 -2.17
C GLY A 110 14.36 4.19 -0.87
N VAL A 111 13.23 4.20 -0.16
CA VAL A 111 13.09 3.52 1.13
C VAL A 111 11.76 2.78 1.27
N ILE A 112 11.82 1.68 2.01
CA ILE A 112 10.66 0.92 2.47
C ILE A 112 10.70 0.88 3.98
N PHE A 113 9.64 1.31 4.64
CA PHE A 113 9.55 1.23 6.09
C PHE A 113 8.14 0.81 6.51
N SER A 114 8.00 0.41 7.76
CA SER A 114 6.72 -0.04 8.30
C SER A 114 6.30 0.74 9.54
N ASP A 115 4.98 0.77 9.78
CA ASP A 115 4.36 1.28 11.00
C ASP A 115 4.69 2.74 11.33
N GLY A 116 5.12 3.51 10.33
CA GLY A 116 5.51 4.90 10.48
C GLY A 116 6.90 5.13 11.07
N ILE A 117 7.71 4.08 11.22
CA ILE A 117 9.08 4.16 11.77
C ILE A 117 10.07 4.31 10.61
N GLU A 118 10.27 5.55 10.13
CA GLU A 118 11.15 5.82 8.97
C GLU A 118 12.63 5.53 9.26
N GLU A 119 13.04 5.52 10.52
CA GLU A 119 14.44 5.24 10.92
C GLU A 119 14.81 3.75 10.76
N ASP A 120 13.82 2.86 10.75
CA ASP A 120 13.97 1.42 10.52
C ASP A 120 13.49 1.07 9.10
N TYR A 121 14.29 1.48 8.12
CA TYR A 121 13.97 1.33 6.72
C TYR A 121 14.91 0.35 5.99
N LEU A 122 14.38 -0.22 4.90
CA LEU A 122 15.16 -0.93 3.90
C LEU A 122 15.44 0.01 2.73
N HIS A 123 16.67 0.02 2.23
CA HIS A 123 17.02 0.70 0.99
C HIS A 123 16.31 0.05 -0.20
N PHE A 124 15.80 0.89 -1.10
CA PHE A 124 15.05 0.48 -2.28
C PHE A 124 15.39 1.37 -3.48
N ASN A 125 16.67 1.32 -3.87
CA ASN A 125 17.21 2.06 -5.00
C ASN A 125 17.15 1.21 -6.28
N ALA A 126 17.60 1.78 -7.39
CA ALA A 126 17.50 1.22 -8.73
C ALA A 126 18.11 -0.18 -8.80
N GLY A 127 17.37 -1.10 -9.42
CA GLY A 127 17.72 -2.51 -9.49
C GLY A 127 17.15 -3.35 -8.33
N CYS A 128 16.59 -2.73 -7.29
CA CYS A 128 15.84 -3.44 -6.26
C CYS A 128 14.44 -3.81 -6.77
N ILE A 129 14.01 -5.02 -6.43
CA ILE A 129 12.64 -5.49 -6.61
C ILE A 129 12.13 -5.92 -5.24
N VAL A 130 10.93 -5.45 -4.88
CA VAL A 130 10.23 -5.89 -3.68
C VAL A 130 8.93 -6.57 -4.10
N GLN A 131 8.63 -7.69 -3.44
CA GLN A 131 7.36 -8.37 -3.55
C GLN A 131 6.63 -8.26 -2.22
N ILE A 132 5.36 -7.88 -2.28
CA ILE A 132 4.50 -7.66 -1.12
C ILE A 132 3.34 -8.66 -1.20
N ASN A 133 3.20 -9.48 -0.16
CA ASN A 133 2.22 -10.54 -0.05
C ASN A 133 1.67 -10.66 1.37
N ILE A 134 0.62 -11.48 1.53
CA ILE A 134 0.10 -11.84 2.85
C ILE A 134 1.15 -12.67 3.60
N ALA A 135 1.51 -12.25 4.80
CA ALA A 135 2.46 -12.97 5.63
C ALA A 135 1.88 -14.29 6.13
N ASP A 136 2.72 -15.34 6.17
CA ASP A 136 2.35 -16.65 6.74
C ASP A 136 2.10 -16.58 8.26
N ARG A 137 2.67 -15.58 8.92
CA ARG A 137 2.57 -15.35 10.36
C ARG A 137 1.55 -14.26 10.65
N GLN A 138 0.62 -14.56 11.56
CA GLN A 138 -0.40 -13.62 11.99
C GLN A 138 -0.21 -13.22 13.45
N GLY A 139 -0.36 -11.93 13.74
CA GLY A 139 -0.42 -11.44 15.12
C GLY A 139 -1.76 -11.82 15.74
N GLN A 140 -1.72 -12.39 16.95
CA GLN A 140 -2.92 -12.69 17.73
C GLN A 140 -3.06 -11.64 18.84
N LEU A 141 -4.12 -10.83 18.79
CA LEU A 141 -4.43 -9.88 19.86
C LEU A 141 -5.40 -10.54 20.85
N ILE A 142 -5.03 -10.57 22.13
CA ILE A 142 -5.92 -10.99 23.20
C ILE A 142 -6.64 -9.76 23.74
N ALA A 143 -7.97 -9.75 23.66
CA ALA A 143 -8.81 -8.66 24.12
C ALA A 143 -9.87 -9.14 25.13
N PRO A 144 -10.36 -8.26 26.02
CA PRO A 144 -11.48 -8.57 26.91
C PRO A 144 -12.73 -9.00 26.13
N LYS A 145 -13.50 -9.93 26.71
CA LYS A 145 -14.71 -10.49 26.11
C LYS A 145 -15.70 -9.36 25.77
N GLY A 146 -16.16 -9.30 24.52
CA GLY A 146 -17.15 -8.32 24.04
C GLY A 146 -16.61 -7.16 23.21
N ARG A 147 -15.28 -7.01 23.06
CA ARG A 147 -14.69 -6.05 22.12
C ARG A 147 -14.32 -6.76 20.82
N GLN A 148 -15.17 -6.64 19.79
CA GLN A 148 -14.80 -7.11 18.46
C GLN A 148 -13.96 -6.03 17.76
N PRO A 149 -12.79 -6.40 17.20
CA PRO A 149 -12.09 -5.53 16.27
C PRO A 149 -12.92 -5.42 14.97
N ILE A 150 -12.88 -4.22 14.39
CA ILE A 150 -13.46 -3.88 13.07
C ILE A 150 -12.80 -4.67 11.95
#